data_AF-A0A0M3DDX5-F1
#
_entry.id   AF-A0A0M3DDX5-F1
#
_cell.length_a   1.000
_cell.length_b   1.000
_cell.length_c   1.000
_cell.angle_alpha   90.00
_cell.angle_beta   90.00
_cell.angle_gamma   90.00
#
_symmetry.space_group_name_H-M   'P 1'
#
loop_
_entity.id
_entity.type
_entity.pdbx_description
1 polymer ?
#
loop_
_entity_poly.entity_id
_entity_poly.type
_entity_poly.pdbx_seq_one_letter_code
_entity_poly.pdbx_strand_id
1 'polypeptide(L)'
;MSSDETPNVPTPRNSREAVREKAQKVHAQQSRARLMRRIIIGAVAIVAVGAIGTAVTLAVSAQVSKPKLTPTGMESDGVVVTDITAVAGSDEVPVSPSEEPSDAAAPVEPTPEATASEKVDIHVYVDYLSPDAGKFERANARQLAGWISEGAVTVSYHPVALLTASSNGTKYSLRSAAAAACVASHSPAQFYAFNHDLLDKQPDVGSDGMSDEDLANLAAAVGTDNTKAVRSCIEDGDFVSWAKEATTRALEGPLSGSKDLKLNASPMIVANGEAYVGAFDDPAEFSQFVLSVASDASRETPTPTPTPTTTPAS
;
A
#
# COMPACT_ATOMS: atom_id res chain seq x y z
N MET A 1 15.14 -90.15 70.40
CA MET A 1 15.83 -88.92 70.84
C MET A 1 16.35 -88.22 69.61
N SER A 2 15.96 -86.95 69.46
CA SER A 2 16.29 -86.07 68.34
C SER A 2 17.76 -85.69 68.27
N SER A 3 18.10 -85.17 67.09
CA SER A 3 19.14 -84.16 66.81
C SER A 3 20.49 -84.76 66.39
N ASP A 4 21.21 -84.26 65.39
CA ASP A 4 21.01 -83.28 64.32
C ASP A 4 22.37 -83.37 63.57
N GLU A 5 22.41 -83.76 62.30
CA GLU A 5 23.67 -83.80 61.53
C GLU A 5 23.58 -82.74 60.44
N THR A 6 24.18 -81.58 60.71
CA THR A 6 24.23 -80.47 59.76
C THR A 6 25.54 -80.53 58.97
N PRO A 7 25.52 -80.64 57.63
CA PRO A 7 26.72 -80.45 56.82
C PRO A 7 26.99 -78.95 56.68
N ASN A 8 28.19 -78.53 57.07
CA ASN A 8 28.69 -77.17 56.86
C ASN A 8 29.01 -76.97 55.36
N VAL A 9 28.12 -76.30 54.63
CA VAL A 9 28.38 -75.85 53.24
C VAL A 9 28.84 -74.39 53.27
N PRO A 10 30.01 -74.03 52.70
CA PRO A 10 30.44 -72.65 52.60
C PRO A 10 29.56 -71.88 51.60
N THR A 11 28.98 -70.76 52.03
CA THR A 11 28.20 -69.86 51.16
C THR A 11 29.12 -69.06 50.23
N PRO A 12 28.78 -68.85 48.93
CA PRO A 12 29.60 -68.06 48.02
C PRO A 12 29.39 -66.57 48.30
N ARG A 13 30.20 -65.99 49.22
CA ARG A 13 30.20 -64.54 49.49
C ARG A 13 30.76 -63.69 48.34
N ASN A 14 31.58 -64.28 47.46
CA ASN A 14 32.31 -63.55 46.41
C ASN A 14 31.45 -63.03 45.23
N SER A 15 30.27 -63.62 44.97
CA SER A 15 29.44 -63.22 43.82
C SER A 15 28.63 -61.94 44.09
N ARG A 16 28.24 -61.68 45.34
CA ARG A 16 27.45 -60.50 45.72
C ARG A 16 28.30 -59.22 45.73
N GLU A 17 29.57 -59.33 46.08
CA GLU A 17 30.51 -58.19 46.08
C GLU A 17 30.89 -57.77 44.66
N ALA A 18 31.16 -58.74 43.77
CA ALA A 18 31.43 -58.48 42.35
C ALA A 18 30.24 -57.82 41.62
N VAL A 19 29.00 -58.17 41.99
CA VAL A 19 27.79 -57.55 41.45
C VAL A 19 27.62 -56.11 41.95
N ARG A 20 27.91 -55.83 43.22
CA ARG A 20 27.87 -54.47 43.79
C ARG A 20 28.94 -53.56 43.18
N GLU A 21 30.15 -54.07 42.95
CA GLU A 21 31.22 -53.31 42.31
C GLU A 21 30.89 -52.97 40.84
N LYS A 22 30.35 -53.94 40.08
CA LYS A 22 29.87 -53.69 38.71
C LYS A 22 28.70 -52.69 38.69
N ALA A 23 27.75 -52.82 39.60
CA ALA A 23 26.64 -51.86 39.71
C ALA A 23 27.15 -50.43 40.00
N GLN A 24 28.10 -50.27 40.92
CA GLN A 24 28.72 -48.97 41.21
C GLN A 24 29.47 -48.39 40.00
N LYS A 25 30.21 -49.20 39.25
CA LYS A 25 30.90 -48.74 38.02
C LYS A 25 29.91 -48.32 36.93
N VAL A 26 28.83 -49.06 36.73
CA VAL A 26 27.76 -48.70 35.77
C VAL A 26 27.04 -47.43 36.20
N HIS A 27 26.72 -47.27 37.49
CA HIS A 27 26.12 -46.03 38.00
C HIS A 27 27.05 -44.82 37.83
N ALA A 28 28.35 -44.98 38.06
CA ALA A 28 29.34 -43.93 37.84
C ALA A 28 29.52 -43.57 36.35
N GLN A 29 29.46 -44.55 35.45
CA GLN A 29 29.49 -44.29 34.00
C GLN A 29 28.21 -43.62 33.51
N GLN A 30 27.04 -44.07 33.98
CA GLN A 30 25.75 -43.48 33.61
C GLN A 30 25.57 -42.06 34.15
N SER A 31 26.05 -41.73 35.35
CA SER A 31 25.97 -40.38 35.90
C SER A 31 26.83 -39.39 35.11
N ARG A 32 28.05 -39.79 34.75
CA ARG A 32 28.95 -39.00 33.87
C ARG A 32 28.36 -38.80 32.48
N ALA A 33 27.77 -39.84 31.88
CA ALA A 33 27.12 -39.75 30.58
C ALA A 33 25.88 -38.83 30.61
N ARG A 34 25.06 -38.89 31.67
CA ARG A 34 23.91 -38.00 31.85
C ARG A 34 24.33 -36.55 32.03
N LEU A 35 25.41 -36.30 32.78
CA LEU A 35 25.96 -34.96 32.96
C LEU A 35 26.48 -34.38 31.64
N MET A 36 27.29 -35.15 30.90
CA MET A 36 27.81 -34.76 29.58
C MET A 36 26.68 -34.50 28.58
N ARG A 37 25.64 -35.34 28.56
CA ARG A 37 24.46 -35.14 27.68
C ARG A 37 23.72 -33.85 28.02
N ARG A 38 23.55 -33.52 29.31
CA ARG A 38 22.93 -32.25 29.74
C ARG A 38 23.77 -31.04 29.35
N ILE A 39 25.09 -31.12 29.49
CA ILE A 39 26.02 -30.05 29.07
C ILE A 39 25.94 -29.83 27.56
N ILE A 40 25.94 -30.91 26.76
CA ILE A 40 25.83 -30.82 25.29
C ILE A 40 24.49 -30.19 24.88
N ILE A 41 23.37 -30.63 25.45
CA ILE A 41 22.05 -30.06 25.15
C ILE A 41 22.01 -28.58 25.55
N GLY A 42 22.54 -28.22 26.72
CA GLY A 42 22.64 -26.82 27.16
C GLY A 42 23.48 -25.97 26.21
N ALA A 43 24.64 -26.47 25.77
CA ALA A 43 25.50 -25.77 24.81
C ALA A 43 24.83 -25.59 23.44
N VAL A 44 24.16 -26.62 22.91
CA VAL A 44 23.41 -26.54 21.64
C VAL A 44 22.26 -25.55 21.75
N ALA A 45 21.53 -25.53 22.87
CA ALA A 45 20.45 -24.57 23.10
C ALA A 45 20.97 -23.12 23.16
N ILE A 46 22.10 -22.88 23.83
CA ILE A 46 22.73 -21.55 23.89
C ILE A 46 23.19 -21.10 22.50
N VAL A 47 23.81 -21.99 21.72
CA VAL A 47 24.24 -21.66 20.35
C VAL A 47 23.04 -21.38 19.45
N ALA A 48 21.96 -22.17 19.55
CA ALA A 48 20.75 -21.95 18.76
C ALA A 48 20.07 -20.62 19.12
N VAL A 49 19.90 -20.31 20.41
CA VAL A 49 19.32 -19.04 20.87
C VAL A 49 20.23 -17.86 20.51
N GLY A 50 21.54 -18.02 20.61
CA GLY A 50 22.51 -17.02 20.18
C GLY A 50 22.47 -16.76 18.66
N ALA A 51 22.35 -17.82 17.85
CA ALA A 51 22.21 -17.71 16.39
C ALA A 51 20.90 -17.03 15.99
N ILE A 52 19.78 -17.34 16.66
CA ILE A 52 18.50 -16.66 16.44
C ILE A 52 18.60 -15.19 16.89
N GLY A 53 19.16 -14.92 18.07
CA GLY A 53 19.34 -13.56 18.58
C GLY A 53 20.21 -12.69 17.67
N THR A 54 21.30 -13.26 17.13
CA THR A 54 22.18 -12.57 16.18
C THR A 54 21.53 -12.37 14.81
N ALA A 55 20.76 -13.34 14.32
CA ALA A 55 20.00 -13.19 13.07
C ALA A 55 18.92 -12.08 13.20
N VAL A 56 18.22 -12.02 14.34
CA VAL A 56 17.22 -10.98 14.61
C VAL A 56 17.87 -9.61 14.77
N THR A 57 19.00 -9.48 15.48
CA THR A 57 19.69 -8.19 15.61
C THR A 57 20.32 -7.73 14.30
N LEU A 58 20.82 -8.63 13.46
CA LEU A 58 21.31 -8.30 12.11
C LEU A 58 20.18 -7.89 11.16
N ALA A 59 19.02 -8.57 11.21
CA ALA A 59 17.86 -8.20 10.41
C ALA A 59 17.30 -6.82 10.82
N VAL A 60 17.27 -6.52 12.12
CA VAL A 60 16.82 -5.21 12.62
C VAL A 60 17.84 -4.11 12.34
N SER A 61 19.15 -4.36 12.50
CA SER A 61 20.18 -3.36 12.21
C SER A 61 20.32 -3.03 10.73
N ALA A 62 20.05 -4.00 9.85
CA ALA A 62 19.97 -3.78 8.40
C ALA A 62 18.81 -2.86 8.01
N GLN A 63 17.69 -2.88 8.75
CA GLN A 63 16.56 -1.95 8.52
C GLN A 63 16.81 -0.55 9.09
N VAL A 64 17.57 -0.41 10.19
CA VAL A 64 17.86 0.90 10.81
C VAL A 64 18.86 1.73 9.99
N SER A 65 19.59 1.11 9.06
CA SER A 65 20.69 1.76 8.33
C SER A 65 20.35 2.17 6.88
N LYS A 66 19.14 1.87 6.36
CA LYS A 66 18.74 2.34 5.03
C LYS A 66 18.39 3.85 5.11
N PRO A 67 18.95 4.71 4.24
CA PRO A 67 18.55 6.12 4.20
C PRO A 67 17.05 6.21 3.93
N LYS A 68 16.36 7.12 4.62
CA LYS A 68 14.95 7.40 4.33
C LYS A 68 14.87 8.06 2.96
N LEU A 69 14.43 7.32 1.96
CA LEU A 69 14.20 7.83 0.62
C LEU A 69 12.85 8.55 0.57
N THR A 70 12.83 9.68 -0.14
CA THR A 70 11.59 10.42 -0.43
C THR A 70 11.33 10.28 -1.93
N PRO A 71 10.11 9.89 -2.35
CA PRO A 71 9.75 9.82 -3.75
C PRO A 71 9.92 11.15 -4.46
N THR A 72 10.32 11.12 -5.73
CA THR A 72 10.36 12.30 -6.58
C THR A 72 9.05 12.44 -7.35
N GLY A 73 8.64 13.67 -7.68
CA GLY A 73 7.43 13.90 -8.48
C GLY A 73 6.12 13.73 -7.71
N MET A 74 6.18 13.76 -6.37
CA MET A 74 5.01 13.72 -5.51
C MET A 74 4.87 15.03 -4.74
N GLU A 75 3.73 15.71 -4.89
CA GLU A 75 3.40 16.93 -4.15
C GLU A 75 2.49 16.58 -2.97
N SER A 76 2.89 16.97 -1.76
CA SER A 76 2.13 16.70 -0.54
C SER A 76 1.70 15.24 -0.40
N ASP A 77 2.62 14.32 -0.71
CA ASP A 77 2.43 12.85 -0.75
C ASP A 77 1.44 12.33 -1.82
N GLY A 78 1.02 13.19 -2.74
CA GLY A 78 0.17 12.85 -3.87
C GLY A 78 0.94 12.69 -5.16
N VAL A 79 0.58 11.70 -5.96
CA VAL A 79 0.98 11.57 -7.35
C VAL A 79 -0.06 12.26 -8.21
N VAL A 80 0.31 13.40 -8.81
CA VAL A 80 -0.55 14.13 -9.75
C VAL A 80 -0.53 13.38 -11.08
N VAL A 81 -1.71 12.95 -11.55
CA VAL A 81 -1.85 12.29 -12.86
C VAL A 81 -1.82 13.37 -13.94
N THR A 82 -0.71 13.45 -14.65
CA THR A 82 -0.44 14.48 -15.68
C THR A 82 -0.60 13.93 -17.10
N ASP A 83 -0.40 12.63 -17.28
CA ASP A 83 -0.55 11.91 -18.55
C ASP A 83 -1.24 10.57 -18.29
N ILE A 84 -2.06 10.13 -19.24
CA ILE A 84 -2.74 8.83 -19.20
C ILE A 84 -2.24 8.04 -20.40
N THR A 85 -1.21 7.21 -20.22
CA THR A 85 -0.94 6.15 -21.20
C THR A 85 -2.14 5.20 -21.19
N ALA A 86 -2.79 5.05 -22.35
CA ALA A 86 -4.03 4.30 -22.49
C ALA A 86 -3.96 2.94 -21.78
N VAL A 87 -4.93 2.69 -20.90
CA VAL A 87 -5.14 1.39 -20.27
C VAL A 87 -5.45 0.40 -21.40
N ALA A 88 -4.56 -0.57 -21.64
CA ALA A 88 -4.75 -1.60 -22.65
C ALA A 88 -5.86 -2.56 -22.18
N GLY A 89 -7.11 -2.20 -22.45
CA GLY A 89 -8.31 -2.94 -22.06
C GLY A 89 -9.54 -2.40 -22.79
N SER A 90 -9.86 -3.07 -23.88
CA SER A 90 -10.96 -2.89 -24.84
C SER A 90 -12.34 -2.56 -24.26
N ASP A 91 -12.91 -1.42 -24.67
CA ASP A 91 -14.13 -1.34 -25.49
C ASP A 91 -14.23 0.10 -26.02
N GLU A 92 -14.34 0.24 -27.34
CA GLU A 92 -14.57 1.52 -28.01
C GLU A 92 -15.87 2.13 -27.50
N VAL A 93 -15.77 3.29 -26.83
CA VAL A 93 -16.95 4.16 -26.67
C VAL A 93 -17.29 4.71 -28.05
N PRO A 94 -18.54 4.61 -28.52
CA PRO A 94 -18.91 5.10 -29.83
C PRO A 94 -18.73 6.63 -29.86
N VAL A 95 -17.86 7.09 -30.75
CA VAL A 95 -17.77 8.50 -31.11
C VAL A 95 -19.13 8.88 -31.72
N SER A 96 -19.88 9.72 -31.03
CA SER A 96 -21.10 10.32 -31.56
C SER A 96 -20.75 11.09 -32.84
N PRO A 97 -21.46 10.90 -33.97
CA PRO A 97 -21.09 11.55 -35.22
C PRO A 97 -21.27 13.06 -35.10
N SER A 98 -20.18 13.79 -35.36
CA SER A 98 -20.18 15.22 -35.62
C SER A 98 -21.06 15.49 -36.84
N GLU A 99 -22.15 16.23 -36.66
CA GLU A 99 -22.95 16.75 -37.78
C GLU A 99 -22.14 17.83 -38.53
N GLU A 100 -22.15 17.76 -39.86
CA GLU A 100 -21.59 18.79 -40.74
C GLU A 100 -22.36 20.12 -40.61
N PRO A 101 -21.70 21.28 -40.69
CA PRO A 101 -22.38 22.56 -40.56
C PRO A 101 -23.14 22.90 -41.85
N SER A 102 -24.46 23.02 -41.74
CA SER A 102 -25.32 23.67 -42.73
C SER A 102 -25.22 25.19 -42.57
N ASP A 103 -24.72 25.87 -43.61
CA ASP A 103 -24.73 27.34 -43.73
C ASP A 103 -26.17 27.89 -43.71
N ALA A 104 -26.57 28.50 -42.59
CA ALA A 104 -27.69 29.43 -42.54
C ALA A 104 -27.43 30.50 -41.47
N ALA A 105 -27.03 31.69 -41.91
CA ALA A 105 -26.81 32.86 -41.07
C ALA A 105 -28.13 33.32 -40.41
N ALA A 106 -28.18 33.25 -39.08
CA ALA A 106 -29.15 33.93 -38.23
C ALA A 106 -28.40 34.85 -37.24
N PRO A 107 -29.04 35.92 -36.71
CA PRO A 107 -28.35 37.00 -36.02
C PRO A 107 -27.67 36.51 -34.74
N VAL A 108 -26.42 36.96 -34.54
CA VAL A 108 -25.57 36.64 -33.40
C VAL A 108 -26.17 37.27 -32.13
N GLU A 109 -26.91 36.48 -31.34
CA GLU A 109 -27.03 36.76 -29.90
C GLU A 109 -25.63 36.64 -29.27
N PRO A 110 -25.26 37.49 -28.29
CA PRO A 110 -23.97 37.38 -27.64
C PRO A 110 -23.89 36.01 -26.97
N THR A 111 -23.06 35.12 -27.53
CA THR A 111 -22.62 33.90 -26.87
C THR A 111 -22.06 34.32 -25.52
N PRO A 112 -22.59 33.82 -24.38
CA PRO A 112 -21.93 34.05 -23.11
C PRO A 112 -20.51 33.51 -23.26
N GLU A 113 -19.54 34.40 -23.07
CA GLU A 113 -18.13 34.04 -23.00
C GLU A 113 -18.03 32.90 -21.99
N ALA A 114 -17.49 31.73 -22.41
CA ALA A 114 -17.31 30.62 -21.51
C ALA A 114 -16.36 31.09 -20.40
N THR A 115 -16.91 31.43 -19.23
CA THR A 115 -16.12 31.57 -18.02
C THR A 115 -15.27 30.32 -17.94
N ALA A 116 -13.95 30.46 -17.99
CA ALA A 116 -13.04 29.34 -17.83
C ALA A 116 -13.43 28.64 -16.53
N SER A 117 -14.09 27.48 -16.63
CA SER A 117 -14.46 26.71 -15.46
C SER A 117 -13.14 26.35 -14.79
N GLU A 118 -12.96 26.76 -13.55
CA GLU A 118 -11.79 26.39 -12.78
C GLU A 118 -11.73 24.85 -12.71
N LYS A 119 -10.57 24.30 -13.05
CA LYS A 119 -10.33 22.86 -13.07
C LYS A 119 -10.54 22.30 -11.67
N VAL A 120 -11.40 21.30 -11.50
CA VAL A 120 -11.64 20.72 -10.16
C VAL A 120 -10.40 19.95 -9.71
N ASP A 121 -9.91 20.24 -8.51
CA ASP A 121 -8.80 19.52 -7.90
C ASP A 121 -9.33 18.38 -7.03
N ILE A 122 -9.04 17.14 -7.42
CA ILE A 122 -9.52 15.91 -6.80
C ILE A 122 -8.33 15.16 -6.18
N HIS A 123 -8.40 14.95 -4.88
CA HIS A 123 -7.48 14.11 -4.12
C HIS A 123 -8.14 12.77 -3.79
N VAL A 124 -7.47 11.67 -4.11
CA VAL A 124 -7.93 10.31 -3.80
C VAL A 124 -6.93 9.66 -2.83
N TYR A 125 -7.29 9.56 -1.56
CA TYR A 125 -6.51 8.83 -0.57
C TYR A 125 -6.85 7.34 -0.65
N VAL A 126 -5.85 6.52 -0.94
CA VAL A 126 -6.04 5.13 -1.35
C VAL A 126 -5.14 4.15 -0.61
N ASP A 127 -5.75 3.17 0.03
CA ASP A 127 -5.13 1.93 0.50
C ASP A 127 -5.47 0.80 -0.47
N TYR A 128 -4.44 0.21 -1.08
CA TYR A 128 -4.58 -0.83 -2.10
C TYR A 128 -5.13 -2.17 -1.60
N LEU A 129 -5.33 -2.36 -0.30
CA LEU A 129 -6.06 -3.51 0.27
C LEU A 129 -7.53 -3.20 0.57
N SER A 130 -7.95 -1.93 0.51
CA SER A 130 -9.34 -1.56 0.82
C SER A 130 -10.30 -2.03 -0.27
N PRO A 131 -11.30 -2.86 0.05
CA PRO A 131 -12.31 -3.30 -0.93
C PRO A 131 -13.11 -2.12 -1.50
N ASP A 132 -13.40 -1.11 -0.68
CA ASP A 132 -14.11 0.09 -1.11
C ASP A 132 -13.27 0.90 -2.12
N ALA A 133 -11.94 0.85 -2.01
CA ALA A 133 -11.07 1.58 -2.93
C ALA A 133 -11.05 0.91 -4.30
N GLY A 134 -10.99 -0.43 -4.34
CA GLY A 134 -11.15 -1.17 -5.59
C GLY A 134 -12.55 -1.02 -6.18
N LYS A 135 -13.58 -0.94 -5.34
CA LYS A 135 -14.96 -0.67 -5.77
C LYS A 135 -15.06 0.69 -6.46
N PHE A 136 -14.52 1.75 -5.84
CA PHE A 136 -14.47 3.08 -6.43
C PHE A 136 -13.68 3.10 -7.74
N GLU A 137 -12.49 2.51 -7.78
CA GLU A 137 -11.65 2.48 -8.97
C GLU A 137 -12.35 1.78 -10.14
N ARG A 138 -12.88 0.58 -9.94
CA ARG A 138 -13.57 -0.17 -11.02
C ARG A 138 -14.78 0.58 -11.58
N ALA A 139 -15.48 1.35 -10.75
CA ALA A 139 -16.62 2.14 -11.16
C ALA A 139 -16.22 3.45 -11.87
N ASN A 140 -15.17 4.13 -11.39
CA ASN A 140 -14.89 5.53 -11.74
C ASN A 140 -13.61 5.77 -12.55
N ALA A 141 -12.72 4.78 -12.71
CA ALA A 141 -11.44 4.98 -13.40
C ALA A 141 -11.62 5.52 -14.82
N ARG A 142 -12.53 4.94 -15.61
CA ARG A 142 -12.76 5.39 -16.99
C ARG A 142 -13.24 6.84 -17.10
N GLN A 143 -14.15 7.28 -16.22
CA GLN A 143 -14.63 8.66 -16.25
C GLN A 143 -13.59 9.64 -15.73
N LEU A 144 -12.83 9.28 -14.68
CA LEU A 144 -11.71 10.08 -14.20
C LEU A 144 -10.67 10.25 -15.30
N ALA A 145 -10.34 9.18 -16.03
CA ALA A 145 -9.43 9.26 -17.16
C ALA A 145 -9.94 10.18 -18.27
N GLY A 146 -11.24 10.12 -18.58
CA GLY A 146 -11.88 11.07 -19.51
C GLY A 146 -11.72 12.51 -19.06
N TRP A 147 -12.09 12.82 -17.82
CA TRP A 147 -12.02 14.18 -17.29
C TRP A 147 -10.59 14.73 -17.16
N ILE A 148 -9.61 13.87 -16.84
CA ILE A 148 -8.20 14.25 -16.82
C ILE A 148 -7.75 14.59 -18.24
N SER A 149 -8.09 13.77 -19.23
CA SER A 149 -7.73 13.96 -20.64
C SER A 149 -8.35 15.22 -21.25
N GLU A 150 -9.58 15.53 -20.86
CA GLU A 150 -10.30 16.75 -21.24
C GLU A 150 -9.78 18.00 -20.51
N GLY A 151 -8.93 17.82 -19.48
CA GLY A 151 -8.43 18.90 -18.64
C GLY A 151 -9.47 19.46 -17.67
N ALA A 152 -10.61 18.79 -17.49
CA ALA A 152 -11.69 19.20 -16.59
C ALA A 152 -11.35 19.03 -15.10
N VAL A 153 -10.49 18.05 -14.77
CA VAL A 153 -10.09 17.75 -13.39
C VAL A 153 -8.59 17.48 -13.26
N THR A 154 -7.99 17.92 -12.16
CA THR A 154 -6.66 17.47 -11.71
C THR A 154 -6.89 16.36 -10.71
N VAL A 155 -6.29 15.19 -10.92
CA VAL A 155 -6.43 14.07 -9.97
C VAL A 155 -5.08 13.76 -9.37
N SER A 156 -5.03 13.78 -8.04
CA SER A 156 -3.89 13.38 -7.24
C SER A 156 -4.23 12.13 -6.43
N TYR A 157 -3.52 11.02 -6.66
CA TYR A 157 -3.66 9.84 -5.82
C TYR A 157 -2.65 9.89 -4.68
N HIS A 158 -3.11 9.64 -3.45
CA HIS A 158 -2.31 9.65 -2.22
C HIS A 158 -2.25 8.23 -1.65
N PRO A 159 -1.22 7.43 -1.99
CA PRO A 159 -1.05 6.09 -1.45
C PRO A 159 -0.88 6.11 0.08
N VAL A 160 -1.75 5.39 0.77
CA VAL A 160 -1.75 5.24 2.24
C VAL A 160 -1.87 3.76 2.63
N ALA A 161 -1.60 3.46 3.90
CA ALA A 161 -1.49 2.09 4.39
C ALA A 161 -2.28 1.83 5.70
N LEU A 162 -3.56 2.19 5.70
CA LEU A 162 -4.49 2.01 6.81
C LEU A 162 -4.70 0.53 7.20
N LEU A 163 -4.69 -0.39 6.24
CA LEU A 163 -4.95 -1.82 6.40
C LEU A 163 -3.65 -2.64 6.51
N THR A 164 -2.53 -2.00 6.87
CA THR A 164 -1.22 -2.67 7.03
C THR A 164 -1.29 -3.94 7.88
N ALA A 165 -2.09 -3.96 8.94
CA ALA A 165 -2.23 -5.11 9.85
C ALA A 165 -3.13 -6.24 9.30
N SER A 166 -3.86 -5.99 8.21
CA SER A 166 -4.92 -6.87 7.69
C SER A 166 -4.45 -7.81 6.57
N SER A 167 -3.16 -8.16 6.54
CA SER A 167 -2.54 -8.95 5.45
C SER A 167 -1.64 -10.08 5.98
N ASN A 168 -2.14 -10.89 6.91
CA ASN A 168 -1.42 -12.03 7.52
C ASN A 168 0.03 -11.77 7.95
N GLY A 169 0.34 -10.52 8.36
CA GLY A 169 1.68 -10.08 8.75
C GLY A 169 2.62 -9.67 7.61
N THR A 170 2.24 -9.81 6.34
CA THR A 170 3.05 -9.42 5.17
C THR A 170 3.04 -7.90 4.92
N LYS A 171 2.07 -7.18 5.49
CA LYS A 171 1.95 -5.70 5.38
C LYS A 171 1.71 -5.24 3.95
N TYR A 172 0.85 -5.95 3.21
CA TYR A 172 0.56 -5.68 1.80
C TYR A 172 0.25 -4.21 1.53
N SER A 173 -0.68 -3.57 2.26
CA SER A 173 -1.01 -2.13 2.07
C SER A 173 0.20 -1.20 2.10
N LEU A 174 1.16 -1.48 2.99
CA LEU A 174 2.36 -0.66 3.13
C LEU A 174 3.34 -0.88 1.96
N ARG A 175 3.50 -2.14 1.54
CA ARG A 175 4.37 -2.51 0.41
C ARG A 175 3.81 -2.02 -0.92
N SER A 176 2.51 -2.13 -1.15
CA SER A 176 1.86 -1.63 -2.36
C SER A 176 1.83 -0.10 -2.44
N ALA A 177 1.63 0.62 -1.32
CA ALA A 177 1.77 2.07 -1.28
C ALA A 177 3.21 2.53 -1.63
N ALA A 178 4.22 1.83 -1.10
CA ALA A 178 5.61 2.06 -1.46
C ALA A 178 5.90 1.73 -2.94
N ALA A 179 5.33 0.65 -3.47
CA ALA A 179 5.48 0.27 -4.86
C ALA A 179 4.86 1.30 -5.81
N ALA A 180 3.70 1.88 -5.46
CA ALA A 180 3.08 2.95 -6.21
C ALA A 180 3.98 4.19 -6.28
N ALA A 181 4.66 4.53 -5.18
CA ALA A 181 5.66 5.60 -5.15
C ALA A 181 6.92 5.29 -5.99
N CYS A 182 7.34 4.02 -6.07
CA CYS A 182 8.41 3.60 -6.98
C CYS A 182 8.06 3.82 -8.45
N VAL A 183 6.83 3.44 -8.85
CA VAL A 183 6.35 3.69 -10.22
C VAL A 183 6.23 5.19 -10.47
N ALA A 184 5.64 5.96 -9.55
CA ALA A 184 5.56 7.42 -9.68
C ALA A 184 6.93 8.09 -9.84
N SER A 185 7.94 7.65 -9.08
CA SER A 185 9.28 8.24 -9.11
C SER A 185 10.07 7.91 -10.38
N HIS A 186 9.89 6.72 -10.93
CA HIS A 186 10.75 6.20 -12.01
C HIS A 186 10.03 6.01 -13.36
N SER A 187 8.71 6.05 -13.37
CA SER A 187 7.84 5.82 -14.54
C SER A 187 6.48 6.50 -14.34
N PRO A 188 6.45 7.84 -14.15
CA PRO A 188 5.25 8.57 -13.74
C PRO A 188 4.10 8.45 -14.75
N ALA A 189 4.37 8.33 -16.05
CA ALA A 189 3.34 8.15 -17.07
C ALA A 189 2.54 6.85 -16.89
N GLN A 190 3.18 5.79 -16.38
CA GLN A 190 2.57 4.48 -16.14
C GLN A 190 1.94 4.35 -14.75
N PHE A 191 2.04 5.39 -13.91
CA PHE A 191 1.47 5.35 -12.55
C PHE A 191 -0.03 5.09 -12.57
N TYR A 192 -0.80 5.76 -13.43
CA TYR A 192 -2.25 5.60 -13.46
C TYR A 192 -2.67 4.17 -13.79
N ALA A 193 -2.02 3.57 -14.79
CA ALA A 193 -2.25 2.17 -15.16
C ALA A 193 -1.85 1.20 -14.04
N PHE A 194 -0.72 1.44 -13.36
CA PHE A 194 -0.31 0.62 -12.22
C PHE A 194 -1.25 0.74 -11.01
N ASN A 195 -1.68 1.96 -10.70
CA ASN A 195 -2.67 2.24 -9.65
C ASN A 195 -3.98 1.49 -9.92
N HIS A 196 -4.47 1.56 -11.16
CA HIS A 196 -5.64 0.82 -11.61
C HIS A 196 -5.46 -0.69 -11.39
N ASP A 197 -4.33 -1.23 -11.86
CA ASP A 197 -4.03 -2.66 -11.76
C ASP A 197 -3.93 -3.18 -10.31
N LEU A 198 -3.39 -2.39 -9.38
CA LEU A 198 -3.36 -2.73 -7.95
C LEU A 198 -4.77 -2.83 -7.34
N LEU A 199 -5.68 -1.96 -7.78
CA LEU A 199 -7.04 -1.83 -7.25
C LEU A 199 -8.04 -2.76 -7.96
N ASP A 200 -7.76 -3.13 -9.21
CA ASP A 200 -8.54 -4.13 -9.94
C ASP A 200 -8.17 -5.56 -9.50
N LYS A 201 -6.87 -5.84 -9.37
CA LYS A 201 -6.33 -7.17 -9.02
C LYS A 201 -6.09 -7.33 -7.52
N GLN A 202 -6.96 -6.76 -6.69
CA GLN A 202 -6.77 -6.75 -5.24
C GLN A 202 -6.72 -8.17 -4.65
N PRO A 203 -5.79 -8.42 -3.71
CA PRO A 203 -5.87 -9.63 -2.91
C PRO A 203 -7.01 -9.54 -1.89
N ASP A 204 -7.48 -10.70 -1.43
CA ASP A 204 -8.46 -10.77 -0.35
C ASP A 204 -7.90 -10.18 0.95
N VAL A 205 -8.74 -9.45 1.69
CA VAL A 205 -8.40 -8.99 3.04
C VAL A 205 -8.11 -10.18 3.95
N GLY A 206 -7.01 -10.13 4.69
CA GLY A 206 -6.54 -11.21 5.54
C GLY A 206 -5.65 -12.24 4.84
N SER A 207 -5.51 -12.18 3.51
CA SER A 207 -4.52 -12.98 2.78
C SER A 207 -3.11 -12.38 2.86
N ASP A 208 -2.12 -13.11 2.35
CA ASP A 208 -0.73 -12.63 2.27
C ASP A 208 -0.57 -11.44 1.30
N GLY A 209 -1.50 -11.25 0.36
CA GLY A 209 -1.35 -10.30 -0.74
C GLY A 209 -0.25 -10.69 -1.74
N MET A 210 0.03 -9.80 -2.70
CA MET A 210 1.11 -10.00 -3.67
C MET A 210 2.48 -9.92 -2.98
N SER A 211 3.44 -10.73 -3.42
CA SER A 211 4.86 -10.57 -3.05
C SER A 211 5.47 -9.29 -3.64
N ASP A 212 6.66 -8.90 -3.21
CA ASP A 212 7.35 -7.74 -3.80
C ASP A 212 7.75 -8.04 -5.26
N GLU A 213 8.10 -9.28 -5.56
CA GLU A 213 8.36 -9.75 -6.92
C GLU A 213 7.09 -9.66 -7.79
N ASP A 214 5.92 -10.03 -7.26
CA ASP A 214 4.64 -9.92 -7.96
C ASP A 214 4.24 -8.46 -8.19
N LEU A 215 4.44 -7.58 -7.22
CA LEU A 215 4.23 -6.13 -7.37
C LEU A 215 5.15 -5.56 -8.46
N ALA A 216 6.42 -5.97 -8.49
CA ALA A 216 7.35 -5.56 -9.53
C ALA A 216 6.98 -6.13 -10.91
N ASN A 217 6.47 -7.36 -10.98
CA ASN A 217 5.96 -7.95 -12.22
C ASN A 217 4.73 -7.20 -12.73
N LEU A 218 3.82 -6.81 -11.84
CA LEU A 218 2.65 -6.00 -12.16
C LEU A 218 3.06 -4.63 -12.72
N ALA A 219 4.05 -3.97 -12.08
CA ALA A 219 4.60 -2.71 -12.58
C ALA A 219 5.30 -2.86 -13.95
N ALA A 220 5.95 -3.99 -14.21
CA ALA A 220 6.53 -4.26 -15.52
C ALA A 220 5.45 -4.48 -16.60
N ALA A 221 4.32 -5.10 -16.23
CA ALA A 221 3.23 -5.42 -17.16
C ALA A 221 2.56 -4.17 -17.76
N VAL A 222 2.57 -3.04 -17.04
CA VAL A 222 2.05 -1.75 -17.55
C VAL A 222 3.04 -0.98 -18.42
N GLY A 223 4.21 -1.56 -18.75
CA GLY A 223 5.17 -0.97 -19.69
C GLY A 223 6.01 0.15 -19.11
N THR A 224 6.44 0.05 -17.85
CA THR A 224 7.29 1.06 -17.18
C THR A 224 8.57 1.38 -17.94
N ASP A 225 8.83 2.67 -18.20
CA ASP A 225 9.99 3.15 -18.98
C ASP A 225 11.34 2.78 -18.35
N ASN A 226 11.41 2.76 -17.02
CA ASN A 226 12.62 2.40 -16.27
C ASN A 226 12.41 1.11 -15.46
N THR A 227 11.96 0.05 -16.13
CA THR A 227 11.54 -1.22 -15.50
C THR A 227 12.56 -1.77 -14.48
N LYS A 228 13.87 -1.65 -14.75
CA LYS A 228 14.92 -2.14 -13.83
C LYS A 228 14.98 -1.33 -12.54
N ALA A 229 14.90 0.00 -12.63
CA ALA A 229 14.89 0.86 -11.45
C ALA A 229 13.60 0.69 -10.64
N VAL A 230 12.45 0.63 -11.33
CA VAL A 230 11.15 0.34 -10.70
C VAL A 230 11.20 -0.98 -9.95
N ARG A 231 11.68 -2.06 -10.60
CA ARG A 231 11.79 -3.37 -9.98
C ARG A 231 12.67 -3.36 -8.73
N SER A 232 13.88 -2.80 -8.81
CA SER A 232 14.78 -2.72 -7.65
C SER A 232 14.13 -1.94 -6.52
N CYS A 233 13.55 -0.78 -6.82
CA CYS A 233 12.88 0.06 -5.81
C CYS A 233 11.77 -0.69 -5.05
N ILE A 234 10.97 -1.49 -5.78
CA ILE A 234 9.89 -2.30 -5.20
C ILE A 234 10.46 -3.44 -4.35
N GLU A 235 11.36 -4.25 -4.92
CA GLU A 235 11.94 -5.43 -4.24
C GLU A 235 12.81 -5.04 -3.03
N ASP A 236 13.46 -3.88 -3.06
CA ASP A 236 14.24 -3.35 -1.95
C ASP A 236 13.38 -2.64 -0.88
N GLY A 237 12.11 -2.35 -1.19
CA GLY A 237 11.17 -1.68 -0.29
C GLY A 237 11.56 -0.22 0.00
N ASP A 238 12.11 0.47 -1.00
CA ASP A 238 12.79 1.77 -0.84
C ASP A 238 11.90 2.85 -0.21
N PHE A 239 10.61 2.87 -0.55
CA PHE A 239 9.65 3.86 -0.06
C PHE A 239 8.72 3.37 1.06
N VAL A 240 9.00 2.22 1.69
CA VAL A 240 8.17 1.68 2.80
C VAL A 240 8.14 2.65 4.00
N SER A 241 9.28 3.28 4.31
CA SER A 241 9.35 4.28 5.39
C SER A 241 8.55 5.54 5.04
N TRP A 242 8.65 6.01 3.79
CA TRP A 242 7.86 7.14 3.31
C TRP A 242 6.36 6.83 3.36
N ALA A 243 5.91 5.67 2.88
CA ALA A 243 4.49 5.30 2.85
C ALA A 243 3.87 5.27 4.26
N LYS A 244 4.64 4.81 5.26
CA LYS A 244 4.24 4.87 6.66
C LYS A 244 4.07 6.31 7.13
N GLU A 245 5.04 7.17 6.86
CA GLU A 245 5.02 8.58 7.29
C GLU A 245 3.94 9.39 6.56
N ALA A 246 3.72 9.15 5.26
CA ALA A 246 2.63 9.73 4.48
C ALA A 246 1.27 9.36 5.06
N THR A 247 1.08 8.08 5.42
CA THR A 247 -0.13 7.62 6.12
C THR A 247 -0.32 8.33 7.46
N THR A 248 0.75 8.50 8.25
CA THR A 248 0.67 9.26 9.51
C THR A 248 0.27 10.71 9.28
N ARG A 249 0.87 11.41 8.30
CA ARG A 249 0.50 12.79 7.96
C ARG A 249 -0.96 12.90 7.54
N ALA A 250 -1.46 11.97 6.72
CA ALA A 250 -2.86 11.97 6.30
C ALA A 250 -3.83 11.77 7.48
N LEU A 251 -3.49 10.90 8.44
CA LEU A 251 -4.28 10.69 9.66
C LEU A 251 -4.27 11.90 10.60
N GLU A 252 -3.17 12.66 10.64
CA GLU A 252 -3.04 13.86 11.46
C GLU A 252 -3.72 15.08 10.82
N GLY A 253 -3.71 15.14 9.47
CA GLY A 253 -4.22 16.22 8.65
C GLY A 253 -3.52 17.58 8.86
N PRO A 254 -4.02 18.65 8.22
CA PRO A 254 -5.10 18.63 7.22
C PRO A 254 -4.68 17.88 5.95
N LEU A 255 -5.67 17.27 5.27
CA LEU A 255 -5.46 16.65 3.96
C LEU A 255 -5.21 17.70 2.87
N SER A 256 -4.45 17.31 1.85
CA SER A 256 -4.24 18.09 0.63
C SER A 256 -5.59 18.43 -0.01
N GLY A 257 -5.71 19.66 -0.51
CA GLY A 257 -6.95 20.20 -1.04
C GLY A 257 -7.96 20.68 0.01
N SER A 258 -7.73 20.42 1.31
CA SER A 258 -8.67 20.75 2.39
C SER A 258 -8.03 21.55 3.53
N LYS A 259 -8.85 22.28 4.31
CA LYS A 259 -8.39 23.10 5.45
C LYS A 259 -8.43 22.36 6.78
N ASP A 260 -9.26 21.32 6.92
CA ASP A 260 -9.60 20.71 8.21
C ASP A 260 -9.83 19.20 8.17
N LEU A 261 -10.07 18.61 6.99
CA LEU A 261 -10.27 17.17 6.85
C LEU A 261 -9.03 16.38 7.25
N LYS A 262 -9.28 15.18 7.80
CA LYS A 262 -8.28 14.17 8.15
C LYS A 262 -8.71 12.85 7.56
N LEU A 263 -7.73 12.02 7.22
CA LEU A 263 -8.01 10.68 6.73
C LEU A 263 -8.68 9.85 7.83
N ASN A 264 -9.81 9.24 7.52
CA ASN A 264 -10.55 8.37 8.44
C ASN A 264 -11.00 7.04 7.80
N ALA A 265 -10.92 6.92 6.47
CA ALA A 265 -11.29 5.74 5.69
C ALA A 265 -10.48 5.68 4.39
N SER A 266 -10.55 4.54 3.70
CA SER A 266 -10.03 4.40 2.34
C SER A 266 -11.10 3.71 1.47
N PRO A 267 -11.44 4.27 0.29
CA PRO A 267 -10.89 5.50 -0.24
C PRO A 267 -11.50 6.70 0.49
N MET A 268 -10.79 7.81 0.50
CA MET A 268 -11.37 9.11 0.81
C MET A 268 -11.11 10.04 -0.36
N ILE A 269 -12.18 10.54 -0.97
CA ILE A 269 -12.12 11.43 -2.12
C ILE A 269 -12.45 12.84 -1.66
N VAL A 270 -11.56 13.78 -1.95
CA VAL A 270 -11.71 15.21 -1.62
C VAL A 270 -11.65 16.01 -2.91
N ALA A 271 -12.70 16.74 -3.25
CA ALA A 271 -12.76 17.62 -4.42
C ALA A 271 -12.88 19.08 -3.97
N ASN A 272 -11.95 19.95 -4.37
CA ASN A 272 -11.85 21.36 -3.91
C ASN A 272 -12.07 21.54 -2.39
N GLY A 273 -11.59 20.59 -1.59
CA GLY A 273 -11.71 20.62 -0.13
C GLY A 273 -12.97 19.99 0.46
N GLU A 274 -13.91 19.54 -0.36
CA GLU A 274 -15.11 18.84 0.10
C GLU A 274 -14.95 17.33 -0.04
N ALA A 275 -15.34 16.58 1.00
CA ALA A 275 -15.27 15.13 1.01
C ALA A 275 -16.49 14.51 0.32
N TYR A 276 -16.26 13.58 -0.62
CA TYR A 276 -17.33 12.74 -1.15
C TYR A 276 -17.79 11.70 -0.13
N VAL A 277 -19.10 11.64 0.12
CA VAL A 277 -19.73 10.73 1.10
C VAL A 277 -20.78 9.80 0.47
N GLY A 278 -20.85 9.76 -0.87
CA GLY A 278 -21.83 8.99 -1.63
C GLY A 278 -21.42 7.54 -1.90
N ALA A 279 -22.16 6.87 -2.79
CA ALA A 279 -21.88 5.48 -3.16
C ALA A 279 -20.66 5.33 -4.08
N PHE A 280 -19.66 4.55 -3.65
CA PHE A 280 -18.44 4.32 -4.44
C PHE A 280 -18.65 3.60 -5.78
N ASP A 281 -19.77 2.88 -5.96
CA ASP A 281 -20.15 2.19 -7.21
C ASP A 281 -21.22 2.92 -8.03
N ASP A 282 -21.50 4.19 -7.73
CA ASP A 282 -22.40 5.00 -8.55
C ASP A 282 -21.62 6.13 -9.25
N PRO A 283 -21.15 5.89 -10.49
CA PRO A 283 -20.38 6.89 -11.22
C PRO A 283 -21.20 8.15 -11.55
N ALA A 284 -22.53 8.04 -11.67
CA ALA A 284 -23.40 9.18 -11.94
C ALA A 284 -23.54 10.06 -10.69
N GLU A 285 -23.69 9.47 -9.51
CA GLU A 285 -23.68 10.20 -8.24
C GLU A 285 -22.35 10.91 -8.01
N PHE A 286 -21.22 10.23 -8.24
CA PHE A 286 -19.90 10.84 -8.12
C PHE A 286 -19.71 12.01 -9.11
N SER A 287 -20.21 11.87 -10.36
CA SER A 287 -20.21 12.95 -11.34
C SER A 287 -21.02 14.17 -10.89
N GLN A 288 -22.20 13.94 -10.31
CA GLN A 288 -23.03 15.03 -9.77
C GLN A 288 -22.34 15.77 -8.63
N PHE A 289 -21.65 15.06 -7.75
CA PHE A 289 -20.84 15.65 -6.69
C PHE A 289 -19.71 16.53 -7.25
N VAL A 290 -18.95 16.05 -8.23
CA VAL A 290 -17.87 16.85 -8.84
C VAL A 290 -18.44 18.11 -9.51
N LEU A 291 -19.58 18.01 -10.19
CA LEU A 291 -20.26 19.15 -10.81
C LEU A 291 -20.79 20.16 -9.78
N SER A 292 -21.31 19.71 -8.64
CA SER A 292 -21.77 20.63 -7.58
C SER A 292 -20.61 21.40 -6.98
N VAL A 293 -19.50 20.72 -6.67
CA VAL A 293 -18.29 21.34 -6.14
C VAL A 293 -17.68 22.35 -7.13
N ALA A 294 -17.65 22.02 -8.43
CA ALA A 294 -17.20 22.95 -9.48
C ALA A 294 -18.07 24.23 -9.54
N SER A 295 -19.38 24.05 -9.39
CA SER A 295 -20.35 25.15 -9.44
C SER A 295 -20.22 26.09 -8.25
N ASP A 296 -19.96 25.56 -7.05
CA ASP A 296 -19.81 26.38 -5.84
C ASP A 296 -18.48 27.14 -5.84
N ALA A 297 -17.38 26.54 -6.31
CA ALA A 297 -16.10 27.24 -6.51
C ALA A 297 -16.26 28.44 -7.48
N SER A 298 -17.03 28.26 -8.55
CA SER A 298 -17.32 29.33 -9.52
C SER A 298 -18.12 30.49 -8.91
N ARG A 299 -18.91 30.25 -7.85
CA ARG A 299 -19.68 31.29 -7.15
C ARG A 299 -18.86 32.07 -6.14
N GLU A 300 -17.81 31.48 -5.58
CA GLU A 300 -16.90 32.15 -4.63
C GLU A 300 -15.95 33.14 -5.32
N THR A 301 -15.71 32.99 -6.62
CA THR A 301 -14.90 33.91 -7.42
C THR A 301 -15.74 35.11 -7.86
N PRO A 302 -15.55 36.33 -7.32
CA PRO A 302 -16.39 37.47 -7.69
C PRO A 302 -16.19 37.84 -9.17
N THR A 303 -17.27 37.81 -9.95
CA THR A 303 -17.31 38.41 -11.28
C THR A 303 -16.92 39.89 -11.18
N PRO A 304 -15.93 40.39 -11.95
CA PRO A 304 -15.61 41.81 -11.93
C PRO A 304 -16.83 42.63 -12.39
N THR A 305 -17.36 43.47 -11.50
CA THR A 305 -18.41 44.44 -11.85
C THR A 305 -17.88 45.33 -12.97
N PRO A 306 -18.57 45.44 -14.13
CA PRO A 306 -18.15 46.35 -15.18
C PRO A 306 -18.21 47.79 -14.64
N THR A 307 -17.06 48.44 -14.54
CA THR A 307 -16.97 49.86 -14.22
C THR A 307 -17.69 50.64 -15.32
N PRO A 308 -18.75 51.41 -15.03
CA PRO A 308 -19.41 52.22 -16.05
C PRO A 308 -18.42 53.25 -16.58
N THR A 309 -18.05 53.13 -17.85
CA THR A 309 -17.26 54.13 -18.55
C THR A 309 -18.12 55.38 -18.72
N THR A 310 -17.84 56.42 -17.94
CA THR A 310 -18.46 57.73 -18.16
C THR A 310 -17.86 58.36 -19.40
N THR A 311 -18.58 58.32 -20.51
CA THR A 311 -18.27 59.12 -21.70
C THR A 311 -18.30 60.61 -21.34
N PRO A 312 -17.21 61.38 -21.54
CA PRO A 312 -17.27 62.82 -21.38
C PRO A 312 -18.03 63.42 -22.57
N ALA A 313 -19.07 64.20 -22.28
CA ALA A 313 -19.71 65.04 -23.29
C ALA A 313 -18.76 66.20 -23.66
N SER A 314 -18.56 66.41 -24.96
CA SER A 314 -17.99 67.63 -25.55
C SER A 314 -18.83 68.02 -26.75
#